data_AF-A0A4P6LTG5-F1
#
_entry.id   AF-A0A4P6LTG5-F1
#
_cell.length_a   1.000
_cell.length_b   1.000
_cell.length_c   1.000
_cell.angle_alpha   90.00
_cell.angle_beta   90.00
_cell.angle_gamma   90.00
#
_symmetry.space_group_name_H-M   'P 1'
#
loop_
_entity.id
_entity.type
_entity.pdbx_description
1 polymer ?
#
loop_
_entity_poly.entity_id
_entity_poly.type
_entity_poly.pdbx_seq_one_letter_code
_entity_poly.pdbx_strand_id
1 'polypeptide(L)'
;MGLYENIKKMAEINNLSIGELERDLGILPNTIKTFDEIPPYKKDLAEIATYLGIPVFDLVLGKDTTRLKNVTIEDNHELTLKDKKDISKELDKTMNDIQGKSYSDDLEKIDGESLILLSRAIETTLVNIKKYNKVIYSPKKQKITKR
;
A
#
# COMPACT_ATOMS: atom_id res chain seq x y z
N MET A 1 -4.32 2.69 19.36
CA MET A 1 -5.34 2.29 18.36
C MET A 1 -5.12 0.82 18.10
N GLY A 2 -6.15 0.00 18.34
CA GLY A 2 -6.09 -1.45 18.12
C GLY A 2 -6.42 -1.82 16.67
N LEU A 3 -6.11 -3.05 16.29
CA LEU A 3 -6.44 -3.65 15.00
C LEU A 3 -7.96 -3.66 14.76
N TYR A 4 -8.76 -3.95 15.79
CA TYR A 4 -10.22 -3.88 15.71
C TYR A 4 -10.71 -2.49 15.32
N GLU A 5 -10.19 -1.45 16.00
CA GLU A 5 -10.59 -0.06 15.74
C GLU A 5 -10.22 0.38 14.32
N ASN A 6 -9.09 -0.10 13.80
CA ASN A 6 -8.69 0.13 12.41
C ASN A 6 -9.64 -0.55 11.43
N ILE A 7 -9.96 -1.83 11.64
CA ILE A 7 -10.91 -2.58 10.80
C ILE A 7 -12.28 -1.91 10.81
N LYS A 8 -12.76 -1.51 11.99
CA LYS A 8 -14.04 -0.81 12.15
C LYS A 8 -14.09 0.49 11.38
N LYS A 9 -13.06 1.33 11.49
CA LYS A 9 -12.96 2.55 10.70
C LYS A 9 -12.99 2.25 9.20
N MET A 10 -12.25 1.25 8.72
CA MET A 10 -12.24 0.90 7.30
C MET A 10 -13.58 0.35 6.80
N ALA A 11 -14.27 -0.45 7.62
CA ALA A 11 -15.60 -0.93 7.31
C ALA A 11 -16.61 0.22 7.20
N GLU A 12 -16.61 1.15 8.17
CA GLU A 12 -17.45 2.35 8.14
C GLU A 12 -17.18 3.22 6.90
N ILE A 13 -15.92 3.33 6.49
CA ILE A 13 -15.51 4.03 5.27
C ILE A 13 -16.15 3.41 4.02
N ASN A 14 -16.31 2.08 4.00
CA ASN A 14 -16.91 1.32 2.91
C ASN A 14 -18.44 1.14 3.08
N ASN A 15 -19.08 1.85 4.02
CA ASN A 15 -20.50 1.69 4.37
C ASN A 15 -20.88 0.25 4.76
N LEU A 16 -19.96 -0.48 5.40
CA LEU A 16 -20.15 -1.83 5.90
C LEU A 16 -20.12 -1.84 7.42
N SER A 17 -21.00 -2.63 8.03
CA SER A 17 -20.89 -2.96 9.45
C SER A 17 -19.91 -4.12 9.67
N ILE A 18 -19.34 -4.21 10.87
CA ILE A 18 -18.48 -5.35 11.26
C ILE A 18 -19.24 -6.68 11.16
N GLY A 19 -20.53 -6.71 11.52
CA GLY A 19 -21.33 -7.93 11.43
C GLY A 19 -21.59 -8.38 9.99
N GLU A 20 -21.74 -7.43 9.05
CA GLU A 20 -21.82 -7.74 7.62
C GLU A 20 -20.48 -8.23 7.09
N LEU A 21 -19.38 -7.58 7.47
CA LEU A 21 -18.02 -8.00 7.12
C LEU A 21 -17.73 -9.44 7.60
N GLU A 22 -18.11 -9.78 8.83
CA GLU A 22 -17.96 -11.13 9.36
C GLU A 22 -18.79 -12.14 8.57
N ARG A 23 -20.05 -11.81 8.27
CA ARG A 23 -20.95 -12.68 7.50
C ARG A 23 -20.45 -12.92 6.07
N ASP A 24 -20.00 -11.88 5.40
CA ASP A 24 -19.60 -11.93 3.99
C ASP A 24 -18.26 -12.68 3.82
N LEU A 25 -17.39 -12.62 4.82
CA LEU A 25 -16.12 -13.36 4.87
C LEU A 25 -16.24 -14.75 5.49
N GLY A 26 -17.42 -15.14 5.98
CA GLY A 26 -17.60 -16.41 6.68
C GLY A 26 -16.86 -16.50 8.02
N ILE A 27 -16.55 -15.36 8.63
CA ILE A 27 -15.94 -15.25 9.95
C ILE A 27 -17.04 -15.39 11.01
N LEU A 28 -16.73 -16.07 12.12
CA LEU A 28 -17.67 -16.22 13.23
C LEU A 28 -18.02 -14.85 13.85
N PRO A 29 -19.29 -14.63 14.25
CA PRO A 29 -19.70 -13.35 14.83
C PRO A 29 -18.86 -12.96 16.05
N ASN A 30 -18.52 -11.67 16.16
CA ASN A 30 -17.66 -11.08 17.19
C ASN A 30 -16.19 -11.51 17.19
N THR A 31 -15.73 -12.29 16.22
CA THR A 31 -14.31 -12.69 16.13
C THR A 31 -13.42 -11.50 15.82
N ILE A 32 -13.88 -10.55 15.01
CA ILE A 32 -13.07 -9.37 14.67
C ILE A 32 -12.84 -8.48 15.90
N LYS A 33 -13.75 -8.49 16.87
CA LYS A 33 -13.59 -7.74 18.14
C LYS A 33 -12.47 -8.29 19.01
N THR A 34 -12.15 -9.57 18.91
CA THR A 34 -11.09 -10.18 19.72
C THR A 34 -9.70 -9.94 19.13
N PHE A 35 -9.56 -9.36 17.94
CA PHE A 35 -8.28 -9.21 17.24
C PHE A 35 -7.26 -8.31 17.95
N ASP A 36 -7.71 -7.47 18.89
CA ASP A 36 -6.82 -6.68 19.74
C ASP A 36 -6.16 -7.52 20.83
N GLU A 37 -6.83 -8.58 21.29
CA GLU A 37 -6.35 -9.48 22.35
C GLU A 37 -5.72 -10.74 21.77
N ILE A 38 -6.32 -11.29 20.72
CA ILE A 38 -5.97 -12.54 20.05
C ILE A 38 -5.68 -12.21 18.58
N PRO A 39 -4.40 -12.15 18.18
CA PRO A 39 -4.05 -11.77 16.83
C PRO A 39 -4.62 -12.77 15.81
N PRO A 40 -5.23 -12.30 14.71
CA PRO A 40 -5.78 -13.18 13.68
C PRO A 40 -4.69 -13.91 12.92
N TYR A 41 -5.10 -14.97 12.20
CA TYR A 41 -4.21 -15.60 11.23
C TYR A 41 -3.91 -14.64 10.09
N LYS A 42 -2.70 -14.76 9.53
CA LYS A 42 -2.28 -13.96 8.36
C LYS A 42 -3.24 -14.07 7.19
N LYS A 43 -3.88 -15.23 7.03
CA LYS A 43 -4.86 -15.50 5.97
C LYS A 43 -6.12 -14.64 6.15
N ASP A 44 -6.72 -14.68 7.33
CA ASP A 44 -7.95 -13.93 7.64
C ASP A 44 -7.71 -12.42 7.51
N LEU A 45 -6.54 -11.95 7.95
CA LEU A 45 -6.13 -10.57 7.82
C LEU A 45 -5.99 -10.13 6.35
N ALA A 46 -5.47 -11.00 5.49
CA ALA A 46 -5.35 -10.75 4.06
C ALA A 46 -6.70 -10.76 3.36
N GLU A 47 -7.62 -11.65 3.74
CA GLU A 47 -8.98 -11.69 3.21
C GLU A 47 -9.77 -10.44 3.57
N ILE A 48 -9.70 -9.99 4.84
CA ILE A 48 -10.31 -8.74 5.30
C ILE A 48 -9.76 -7.54 4.52
N ALA A 49 -8.43 -7.46 4.38
CA ALA A 49 -7.79 -6.37 3.66
C ALA A 49 -8.19 -6.35 2.16
N THR A 50 -8.25 -7.52 1.53
CA THR A 50 -8.67 -7.68 0.14
C THR A 50 -10.13 -7.27 -0.05
N TYR A 51 -11.02 -7.67 0.86
CA TYR A 51 -12.44 -7.33 0.83
C TYR A 51 -12.67 -5.82 1.02
N LEU A 52 -11.89 -5.20 1.90
CA LEU A 52 -11.93 -3.76 2.14
C LEU A 52 -11.15 -2.93 1.10
N GLY A 53 -10.49 -3.58 0.13
CA GLY A 53 -9.75 -2.95 -0.95
C GLY A 53 -8.48 -2.21 -0.52
N ILE A 54 -7.85 -2.61 0.59
CA ILE A 54 -6.68 -1.94 1.17
C ILE A 54 -5.52 -2.91 1.42
N PRO A 55 -4.26 -2.41 1.47
CA PRO A 55 -3.12 -3.22 1.87
C PRO A 55 -3.24 -3.69 3.33
N VAL A 56 -2.83 -4.93 3.62
CA VAL A 56 -2.77 -5.49 4.98
C VAL A 56 -1.97 -4.59 5.93
N PHE A 57 -0.89 -3.98 5.43
CA PHE A 57 -0.06 -3.06 6.21
C PHE A 57 -0.84 -1.84 6.74
N ASP A 58 -1.76 -1.30 5.94
CA ASP A 58 -2.56 -0.12 6.34
C ASP A 58 -3.60 -0.47 7.39
N LEU A 59 -4.10 -1.72 7.37
CA LEU A 59 -5.00 -2.27 8.40
C LEU A 59 -4.28 -2.40 9.76
N VAL A 60 -3.03 -2.86 9.75
CA VAL A 60 -2.24 -3.11 10.97
C VAL A 60 -1.69 -1.81 11.57
N LEU A 61 -1.18 -0.89 10.75
CA LEU A 61 -0.55 0.34 11.27
C LEU A 61 -1.54 1.42 11.71
N GLY A 62 -2.82 1.31 11.35
CA GLY A 62 -3.84 2.27 11.78
C GLY A 62 -3.56 3.70 11.31
N LYS A 63 -2.90 3.87 10.17
CA LYS A 63 -2.75 5.20 9.57
C LYS A 63 -4.14 5.70 9.21
N ASP A 64 -4.50 6.91 9.63
CA ASP A 64 -5.75 7.57 9.25
C ASP A 64 -5.85 7.68 7.71
N THR A 65 -6.48 6.68 7.11
CA THR A 65 -6.73 6.56 5.66
C THR A 65 -7.86 7.48 5.20
N THR A 66 -8.35 8.38 6.05
CA THR A 66 -9.18 9.52 5.62
C THR A 66 -8.47 10.39 4.58
N ARG A 67 -7.14 10.29 4.44
CA ARG A 67 -6.37 10.88 3.32
C ARG A 67 -6.30 10.02 2.05
N LEU A 68 -6.65 8.73 2.13
CA LEU A 68 -6.66 7.77 1.02
C LEU A 68 -8.05 7.54 0.41
N LYS A 69 -9.12 8.09 1.01
CA LYS A 69 -10.51 8.02 0.49
C LYS A 69 -10.72 8.52 -0.95
N ASN A 70 -9.73 9.18 -1.55
CA ASN A 70 -9.76 9.61 -2.96
C ASN A 70 -8.62 8.98 -3.77
N VAL A 71 -8.16 7.78 -3.40
CA VAL A 71 -7.33 6.95 -4.27
C VAL A 71 -8.05 5.62 -4.46
N THR A 72 -9.23 5.70 -5.06
CA THR A 72 -9.66 4.61 -5.92
C THR A 72 -8.48 4.34 -6.87
N ILE A 73 -8.04 3.10 -7.00
CA ILE A 73 -7.08 2.69 -8.04
C ILE A 73 -7.64 2.99 -9.45
N GLU A 74 -8.91 3.43 -9.53
CA GLU A 74 -9.59 3.95 -10.72
C GLU A 74 -9.42 5.46 -10.97
N ASP A 75 -8.80 6.23 -10.06
CA ASP A 75 -8.29 7.55 -10.44
C ASP A 75 -7.03 7.30 -11.27
N ASN A 76 -7.23 7.21 -12.59
CA ASN A 76 -6.24 7.21 -13.66
C ASN A 76 -5.31 8.43 -13.56
N HIS A 77 -4.51 8.51 -12.49
CA HIS A 77 -3.21 9.14 -12.54
C HIS A 77 -2.29 8.17 -13.25
N GLU A 78 -2.64 7.85 -14.50
CA GLU A 78 -1.76 7.13 -15.40
C GLU A 78 -0.41 7.86 -15.37
N LEU A 79 0.63 7.06 -15.18
CA LEU A 79 1.97 7.57 -15.32
C LEU A 79 2.10 8.07 -16.75
N THR A 80 2.36 9.37 -16.89
CA THR A 80 2.62 9.95 -18.22
C THR A 80 3.89 9.31 -18.77
N LEU A 81 4.10 9.43 -20.09
CA LEU A 81 5.35 8.98 -20.71
C LEU A 81 6.58 9.61 -20.04
N LYS A 82 6.45 10.85 -19.55
CA LYS A 82 7.50 11.51 -18.78
C LYS A 82 7.72 10.85 -17.42
N ASP A 83 6.66 10.54 -16.70
CA ASP A 83 6.77 9.86 -15.39
C ASP A 83 7.42 8.47 -15.52
N LYS A 84 7.04 7.71 -16.56
CA LYS A 84 7.66 6.40 -16.85
C LYS A 84 9.16 6.55 -17.14
N LYS A 85 9.54 7.58 -17.90
CA LYS A 85 10.95 7.89 -18.20
C LYS A 85 11.72 8.34 -16.95
N ASP A 86 11.11 9.13 -16.09
CA ASP A 86 11.72 9.56 -14.82
C ASP A 86 11.92 8.37 -13.87
N ILE A 87 10.91 7.48 -13.76
CA ILE A 87 11.00 6.24 -12.97
C ILE A 87 12.12 5.33 -13.48
N SER A 88 12.23 5.14 -14.80
CA SER A 88 13.31 4.33 -15.38
C SER A 88 14.69 4.90 -15.06
N LYS A 89 14.88 6.22 -15.19
CA LYS A 89 16.15 6.86 -14.83
C LYS A 89 16.50 6.72 -13.35
N GLU A 90 15.49 6.81 -12.48
CA GLU A 90 15.67 6.70 -11.05
C GLU A 90 15.93 5.26 -10.61
N LEU A 91 15.31 4.28 -11.27
CA LEU A 91 15.61 2.86 -11.12
C LEU A 91 17.06 2.55 -11.50
N ASP A 92 17.50 3.01 -12.68
CA ASP A 92 18.88 2.81 -13.15
C ASP A 92 19.90 3.44 -12.19
N LYS A 93 19.63 4.66 -11.73
CA LYS A 93 20.49 5.33 -10.75
C LYS A 93 20.55 4.55 -9.43
N THR A 94 19.40 4.09 -8.93
CA THR A 94 19.32 3.35 -7.66
C THR A 94 20.03 2.01 -7.75
N MET A 95 19.84 1.26 -8.85
CA MET A 95 20.55 0.00 -9.09
C MET A 95 22.06 0.21 -9.24
N ASN A 96 22.49 1.26 -9.95
CA ASN A 96 23.91 1.61 -10.05
C ASN A 96 24.49 2.06 -8.70
N ASP A 97 23.75 2.79 -7.88
CA ASP A 97 24.17 3.20 -6.53
C ASP A 97 24.31 1.98 -5.60
N ILE A 98 23.41 0.99 -5.71
CA ILE A 98 23.49 -0.29 -4.98
C ILE A 98 24.71 -1.10 -5.43
N GLN A 99 24.95 -1.16 -6.74
CA GLN A 99 26.09 -1.87 -7.32
C GLN A 99 27.43 -1.18 -7.04
N GLY A 100 27.46 0.16 -6.96
CA GLY A 100 28.68 0.95 -6.79
C GLY A 100 29.07 1.24 -5.33
N LYS A 101 28.16 1.14 -4.36
CA LYS A 101 28.48 1.33 -2.94
C LYS A 101 28.88 0.00 -2.30
N SER A 102 30.18 -0.29 -2.16
CA SER A 102 30.86 -1.25 -1.23
C SER A 102 30.30 -2.68 -1.05
N TYR A 103 29.14 -3.00 -1.61
CA TYR A 103 28.53 -4.31 -1.71
C TYR A 103 29.01 -5.02 -2.97
N SER A 104 29.79 -4.36 -3.85
CA SER A 104 30.27 -4.92 -5.12
C SER A 104 30.98 -6.26 -4.96
N ASP A 105 31.74 -6.44 -3.87
CA ASP A 105 32.46 -7.69 -3.58
C ASP A 105 31.51 -8.86 -3.19
N ASP A 106 30.30 -8.56 -2.71
CA ASP A 106 29.26 -9.55 -2.36
C ASP A 106 28.11 -9.60 -3.39
N LEU A 107 27.94 -8.56 -4.22
CA LEU A 107 26.95 -8.45 -5.30
C LEU A 107 27.32 -9.32 -6.50
N GLU A 108 28.61 -9.59 -6.74
CA GLU A 108 29.04 -10.62 -7.70
C GLU A 108 28.52 -12.02 -7.33
N LYS A 109 28.12 -12.24 -6.06
CA LYS A 109 27.50 -13.50 -5.59
C LYS A 109 25.98 -13.49 -5.66
N ILE A 110 25.36 -12.34 -5.95
CA ILE A 110 23.91 -12.26 -6.13
C ILE A 110 23.59 -12.79 -7.52
N ASP A 111 22.80 -13.86 -7.56
CA ASP A 111 22.37 -14.45 -8.81
C ASP A 111 21.54 -13.45 -9.64
N GLY A 112 21.52 -13.63 -10.97
CA GLY A 112 20.82 -12.74 -11.88
C GLY A 112 19.31 -12.65 -11.62
N GLU A 113 18.67 -13.71 -11.12
CA GLU A 113 17.25 -13.72 -10.77
C GLU A 113 16.96 -12.85 -9.55
N SER A 114 17.81 -12.91 -8.52
CA SER A 114 17.73 -12.06 -7.33
C SER A 114 17.88 -10.58 -7.68
N LEU A 115 18.79 -10.24 -8.61
CA LEU A 115 18.92 -8.87 -9.12
C LEU A 115 17.69 -8.41 -9.89
N ILE A 116 17.11 -9.28 -10.71
CA ILE A 116 15.86 -8.99 -11.44
C ILE A 116 14.70 -8.78 -10.46
N LEU A 117 14.60 -9.60 -9.41
CA LEU A 117 13.57 -9.48 -8.38
C LEU A 117 13.71 -8.15 -7.62
N LEU A 118 14.93 -7.80 -7.22
CA LEU A 118 15.23 -6.52 -6.58
C LEU A 118 14.85 -5.34 -7.47
N SER A 119 15.23 -5.38 -8.75
CA SER A 119 14.90 -4.35 -9.73
C SER A 119 13.37 -4.16 -9.85
N ARG A 120 12.60 -5.25 -9.97
CA ARG A 120 11.13 -5.20 -10.02
C ARG A 120 10.49 -4.65 -8.75
N ALA A 121 11.03 -5.01 -7.58
CA ALA A 121 10.54 -4.51 -6.31
C ALA A 121 10.76 -2.99 -6.22
N ILE A 122 11.96 -2.51 -6.59
CA ILE A 122 12.30 -1.08 -6.62
C ILE A 122 11.40 -0.34 -7.62
N GLU A 123 11.24 -0.86 -8.84
CA GLU A 123 10.34 -0.28 -9.85
C GLU A 123 8.91 -0.12 -9.32
N THR A 124 8.37 -1.17 -8.70
CA THR A 124 7.03 -1.16 -8.11
C THR A 124 6.90 -0.09 -7.03
N THR A 125 7.90 0.04 -6.16
CA THR A 125 7.91 1.06 -5.11
C THR A 125 7.97 2.48 -5.70
N LEU A 126 8.82 2.73 -6.70
CA LEU A 126 8.92 4.04 -7.37
C LEU A 126 7.62 4.43 -8.07
N VAL A 127 6.95 3.49 -8.74
CA VAL A 127 5.62 3.67 -9.34
C VAL A 127 4.61 4.12 -8.28
N ASN A 128 4.56 3.43 -7.15
CA ASN A 128 3.62 3.73 -6.07
C ASN A 128 3.91 5.09 -5.42
N ILE A 129 5.18 5.43 -5.20
CA ILE A 129 5.61 6.75 -4.71
C ILE A 129 5.18 7.84 -5.69
N LYS A 130 5.37 7.65 -7.00
CA LYS A 130 5.01 8.65 -8.00
C LYS A 130 3.49 8.86 -8.07
N LYS A 131 2.72 7.78 -8.03
CA LYS A 131 1.24 7.84 -7.94
C LYS A 131 0.79 8.60 -6.69
N TYR A 132 1.36 8.27 -5.54
CA TYR A 132 1.08 8.95 -4.28
C TYR A 132 1.42 10.45 -4.32
N ASN A 133 2.60 10.80 -4.85
CA ASN A 133 3.02 12.18 -5.01
C ASN A 133 2.09 12.96 -5.94
N LYS A 134 1.62 12.36 -7.03
CA LYS A 134 0.60 12.99 -7.89
C LYS A 134 -0.71 13.23 -7.13
N VAL A 135 -1.16 12.28 -6.33
CA VAL A 135 -2.39 12.42 -5.52
C VAL A 135 -2.26 13.53 -4.48
N ILE A 136 -1.10 13.70 -3.84
CA ILE A 136 -0.90 14.69 -2.77
C ILE A 136 -0.57 16.08 -3.31
N TYR A 137 0.29 16.15 -4.32
CA TYR A 137 0.84 17.42 -4.82
C TYR A 137 0.15 17.92 -6.10
N SER A 138 -0.94 17.27 -6.54
CA SER A 138 -1.75 17.79 -7.66
C SER A 138 -2.41 19.12 -7.29
N PRO A 139 -2.25 20.17 -8.12
CA PRO A 139 -2.78 21.50 -7.86
C PRO A 139 -4.32 21.55 -7.77
N LYS A 140 -5.04 20.52 -8.22
CA LYS A 140 -6.50 20.41 -8.07
C LYS A 140 -6.95 20.35 -6.60
N LYS A 141 -6.11 19.89 -5.66
CA LYS A 141 -6.46 19.83 -4.22
C LYS A 141 -6.21 21.13 -3.45
N GLN A 142 -5.26 21.97 -3.89
CA GLN A 142 -4.93 23.22 -3.19
C GLN A 142 -6.02 24.31 -3.29
N LYS A 143 -7.05 24.11 -4.12
CA LYS A 143 -8.19 25.03 -4.24
C LYS A 143 -9.31 24.81 -3.21
N ILE A 144 -9.29 23.72 -2.44
CA ILE A 144 -10.42 23.36 -1.56
C ILE A 144 -10.21 23.87 -0.11
N THR A 145 -9.00 24.30 0.26
CA THR A 145 -8.68 24.77 1.63
C THR A 145 -8.47 26.29 1.69
N LYS A 146 -9.37 27.06 1.05
CA LYS A 146 -9.53 28.50 1.33
C LYS A 146 -11.01 28.85 1.23
N ARG A 147 -11.77 28.60 2.29
CA ARG A 147 -13.01 29.28 2.62
C ARG A 147 -13.31 29.10 4.10
#